data_AF-A0A9P8L4X1-F1
#
_entry.id   AF-A0A9P8L4X1-F1
#
_cell.length_a   1.000
_cell.length_b   1.000
_cell.length_c   1.000
_cell.angle_alpha   90.00
_cell.angle_beta   90.00
_cell.angle_gamma   90.00
#
_symmetry.space_group_name_H-M   'P 1'
#
loop_
_entity.id
_entity.type
_entity.pdbx_description
1 polymer ?
#
loop_
_entity_poly.entity_id
_entity_poly.type
_entity_poly.pdbx_seq_one_letter_code
_entity_poly.pdbx_strand_id
1 'polypeptide(L)'
;MATAFPKKKCGKRVRDLSTNASSFCRLHPHFVLHAVGASSRSAGKKYRDAVRWKQAVQLPKGIAELVVKERRPEEFSGCDIIFSGLDSDIAGHTGEEDKIENEAQEILGSINEAPTAVTEQSALKISAACNRVPVLDGHTACVSLRVVKRPPPSTQKVKQALREYISEAWKLGCPSTSDNAIVALEEDDRPQPRLDRDTTRHHIIRTVISAAVIGAAGSV
;
A
#
# COMPACT_ATOMS: atom_id res chain seq x y z
N MET A 1 -23.09 13.90 -16.81
CA MET A 1 -23.14 14.25 -15.37
C MET A 1 -22.68 13.02 -14.60
N ALA A 2 -21.53 13.08 -13.92
CA ALA A 2 -21.03 11.94 -13.15
C ALA A 2 -22.01 11.66 -12.00
N THR A 3 -22.58 10.46 -11.95
CA THR A 3 -23.42 10.00 -10.85
C THR A 3 -22.61 10.07 -9.55
N ALA A 4 -23.14 10.75 -8.54
CA ALA A 4 -22.47 10.85 -7.25
C ALA A 4 -22.25 9.45 -6.67
N PHE A 5 -20.98 9.06 -6.48
CA PHE A 5 -20.62 7.75 -5.95
C PHE A 5 -21.29 7.56 -4.57
N PRO A 6 -22.01 6.46 -4.31
CA PRO A 6 -22.76 6.29 -3.06
C PRO A 6 -21.81 6.13 -1.87
N LYS A 7 -22.25 6.55 -0.68
CA LYS A 7 -21.50 6.27 0.55
C LYS A 7 -21.43 4.77 0.80
N LYS A 8 -20.24 4.25 1.09
CA LYS A 8 -19.97 2.85 1.42
C LYS A 8 -19.47 2.72 2.85
N LYS A 9 -19.97 1.72 3.57
CA LYS A 9 -19.51 1.34 4.90
C LYS A 9 -18.18 0.60 4.77
N CYS A 10 -17.11 1.22 5.27
CA CYS A 10 -15.77 0.63 5.31
C CYS A 10 -15.54 -0.10 6.64
N GLY A 11 -15.05 -1.34 6.57
CA GLY A 11 -14.42 -2.02 7.69
C GLY A 11 -12.90 -1.89 7.60
N LYS A 12 -12.19 -1.85 8.73
CA LYS A 12 -10.73 -1.98 8.74
C LYS A 12 -10.29 -3.16 9.61
N ARG A 13 -9.48 -4.07 9.05
CA ARG A 13 -8.80 -5.13 9.80
C ARG A 13 -7.33 -4.74 9.97
N VAL A 14 -6.83 -4.78 11.20
CA VAL A 14 -5.43 -4.46 11.53
C VAL A 14 -4.86 -5.47 12.52
N ARG A 15 -3.55 -5.76 12.46
CA ARG A 15 -2.91 -6.68 13.43
C ARG A 15 -2.70 -5.99 14.78
N ASP A 16 -2.38 -4.71 14.74
CA ASP A 16 -2.25 -3.80 15.87
C ASP A 16 -3.09 -2.53 15.62
N LEU A 17 -3.34 -1.72 16.65
CA LEU A 17 -4.08 -0.47 16.48
C LEU A 17 -3.13 0.75 16.44
N SER A 18 -1.85 0.59 16.13
CA SER A 18 -0.98 1.74 15.85
C SER A 18 -1.25 2.32 14.45
N THR A 19 -1.79 1.49 13.55
CA THR A 19 -1.97 1.83 12.15
C THR A 19 -3.25 2.66 11.90
N ASN A 20 -3.08 3.98 11.73
CA ASN A 20 -3.97 5.00 11.14
C ASN A 20 -5.30 4.49 10.50
N ALA A 21 -6.26 4.00 11.29
CA ALA A 21 -7.56 3.55 10.77
C ALA A 21 -8.45 4.72 10.33
N SER A 22 -8.25 5.85 11.01
CA SER A 22 -8.99 7.09 10.83
C SER A 22 -8.64 7.82 9.53
N SER A 23 -7.36 7.87 9.12
CA SER A 23 -6.94 8.75 8.02
C SER A 23 -7.56 8.36 6.69
N PHE A 24 -7.73 7.06 6.46
CA PHE A 24 -8.29 6.51 5.23
C PHE A 24 -9.77 6.87 5.06
N CYS A 25 -10.62 6.60 6.06
CA CYS A 25 -12.05 6.91 5.95
C CYS A 25 -12.38 8.39 6.31
N ARG A 26 -11.49 9.15 6.97
CA ARG A 26 -11.70 10.59 7.26
C ARG A 26 -11.47 11.48 6.03
N LEU A 27 -10.58 11.10 5.11
CA LEU A 27 -10.23 11.90 3.94
C LEU A 27 -11.06 11.57 2.70
N HIS A 28 -11.91 10.55 2.74
CA HIS A 28 -12.70 10.15 1.58
C HIS A 28 -14.20 10.41 1.79
N PRO A 29 -14.83 11.34 1.03
CA PRO A 29 -16.22 11.77 1.25
C PRO A 29 -17.26 10.66 1.10
N HIS A 30 -16.86 9.53 0.49
CA HIS A 30 -17.75 8.39 0.23
C HIS A 30 -17.51 7.19 1.15
N PHE A 31 -16.53 7.20 2.05
CA PHE A 31 -16.27 6.06 2.93
C PHE A 31 -16.57 6.40 4.39
N VAL A 32 -17.40 5.56 5.02
CA VAL A 32 -17.79 5.74 6.42
C VAL A 32 -17.29 4.55 7.22
N LEU A 33 -16.40 4.78 8.18
CA LEU A 33 -15.83 3.72 9.00
C LEU A 33 -16.92 3.13 9.89
N HIS A 34 -17.26 1.87 9.62
CA HIS A 34 -18.33 1.15 10.28
C HIS A 34 -17.83 0.15 11.31
N ALA A 35 -16.72 -0.54 11.01
CA ALA A 35 -16.14 -1.54 11.90
C ALA A 35 -14.61 -1.47 11.89
N VAL A 36 -13.99 -1.71 13.05
CA VAL A 36 -12.55 -1.89 13.19
C VAL A 36 -12.31 -3.21 13.89
N GLY A 37 -11.48 -4.08 13.33
CA GLY A 37 -11.10 -5.33 13.96
C GLY A 37 -9.60 -5.45 14.15
N ALA A 38 -9.23 -5.97 15.31
CA ALA A 38 -7.86 -6.16 15.72
C ALA A 38 -7.65 -7.53 16.39
N SER A 39 -6.45 -7.74 16.95
CA SER A 39 -6.17 -8.95 17.74
C SER A 39 -7.12 -9.09 18.93
N SER A 40 -7.25 -10.32 19.44
CA SER A 40 -8.06 -10.63 20.63
C SER A 40 -7.69 -9.80 21.87
N ARG A 41 -6.43 -9.32 21.97
CA ARG A 41 -5.95 -8.44 23.05
C ARG A 41 -6.59 -7.05 23.04
N SER A 42 -7.06 -6.61 21.88
CA SER A 42 -7.66 -5.30 21.66
C SER A 42 -9.17 -5.38 21.45
N ALA A 43 -9.69 -6.55 21.06
CA ALA A 43 -11.12 -6.78 20.91
C ALA A 43 -11.89 -6.47 22.21
N GLY A 44 -13.08 -5.87 22.09
CA GLY A 44 -13.94 -5.49 23.20
C GLY A 44 -13.60 -4.12 23.84
N LYS A 45 -12.41 -3.56 23.58
CA LYS A 45 -12.06 -2.21 24.04
C LYS A 45 -12.62 -1.15 23.10
N LYS A 46 -12.87 0.06 23.61
CA LYS A 46 -13.11 1.21 22.74
C LYS A 46 -11.84 1.53 21.97
N TYR A 47 -12.00 2.02 20.75
CA TYR A 47 -10.86 2.32 19.87
C TYR A 47 -9.88 3.26 20.54
N ARG A 48 -10.36 4.31 21.24
CA ARG A 48 -9.52 5.25 22.00
C ARG A 48 -8.62 4.61 23.05
N ASP A 49 -9.06 3.51 23.66
CA ASP A 49 -8.35 2.82 24.74
C ASP A 49 -7.39 1.75 24.20
N ALA A 50 -7.59 1.35 22.94
CA ALA A 50 -6.83 0.29 22.29
C ALA A 50 -5.82 0.82 21.26
N VAL A 51 -6.01 2.05 20.78
CA VAL A 51 -5.16 2.72 19.78
C VAL A 51 -3.98 3.44 20.44
N ARG A 52 -2.80 3.33 19.85
CA ARG A 52 -1.69 4.24 20.16
C ARG A 52 -1.72 5.38 19.14
N TRP A 53 -2.47 6.44 19.45
CA TRP A 53 -2.71 7.52 18.50
C TRP A 53 -1.45 8.37 18.25
N LYS A 54 -0.93 8.33 17.02
CA LYS A 54 0.30 9.04 16.62
C LYS A 54 0.06 10.20 15.65
N GLN A 55 -1.19 10.59 15.40
CA GLN A 55 -1.48 11.67 14.45
C GLN A 55 -1.48 13.04 15.12
N ALA A 56 -1.04 14.08 14.40
CA ALA A 56 -1.11 15.47 14.86
C ALA A 56 -2.55 15.98 15.05
N VAL A 57 -3.51 15.36 14.35
CA VAL A 57 -4.93 15.67 14.48
C VAL A 57 -5.55 14.91 15.64
N GLN A 58 -6.52 15.51 16.33
CA GLN A 58 -7.25 14.84 17.40
C GLN A 58 -8.06 13.64 16.88
N LEU A 59 -8.12 12.57 17.68
CA LEU A 59 -8.96 11.40 17.42
C LEU A 59 -10.44 11.82 17.39
N PRO A 60 -11.15 11.63 16.26
CA PRO A 60 -12.55 12.02 16.18
C PRO A 60 -13.42 11.22 17.16
N LYS A 61 -14.32 11.91 17.89
CA LYS A 61 -15.19 11.29 18.92
C LYS A 61 -15.98 10.08 18.38
N GLY A 62 -16.54 10.18 17.19
CA GLY A 62 -17.31 9.07 16.59
C GLY A 62 -16.48 7.81 16.36
N ILE A 63 -15.19 7.95 16.04
CA ILE A 63 -14.27 6.82 15.85
C ILE A 63 -13.74 6.33 17.21
N ALA A 64 -13.48 7.26 18.14
CA ALA A 64 -12.98 6.97 19.49
C ALA A 64 -13.86 5.97 20.26
N GLU A 65 -15.18 6.07 20.08
CA GLU A 65 -16.17 5.25 20.78
C GLU A 65 -16.44 3.90 20.11
N LEU A 66 -15.90 3.62 18.91
CA LEU A 66 -16.10 2.33 18.25
C LEU A 66 -15.51 1.20 19.09
N VAL A 67 -16.27 0.13 19.26
CA VAL A 67 -15.77 -1.09 19.91
C VAL A 67 -14.96 -1.89 18.90
N VAL A 68 -13.71 -2.19 19.26
CA VAL A 68 -12.82 -3.00 18.43
C VAL A 68 -13.35 -4.43 18.40
N LYS A 69 -13.53 -4.97 17.21
CA LYS A 69 -13.94 -6.35 16.96
C LYS A 69 -12.73 -7.28 16.85
N GLU A 70 -12.97 -8.58 16.97
CA GLU A 70 -11.95 -9.56 16.60
C GLU A 70 -11.85 -9.64 15.06
N ARG A 71 -10.72 -10.11 14.52
CA ARG A 71 -10.51 -10.28 13.07
C ARG A 71 -11.27 -11.48 12.48
N ARG A 72 -12.55 -11.57 12.77
CA ARG A 72 -13.45 -12.62 12.28
C ARG A 72 -14.34 -12.07 11.16
N PRO A 73 -14.41 -12.71 9.98
CA PRO A 73 -15.20 -12.20 8.85
C PRO A 73 -16.65 -11.85 9.20
N GLU A 74 -17.25 -12.58 10.14
CA GLU A 74 -18.63 -12.43 10.60
C GLU A 74 -18.88 -11.06 11.23
N GLU A 75 -17.87 -10.50 11.91
CA GLU A 75 -17.90 -9.18 12.56
C GLU A 75 -17.91 -8.01 11.56
N PHE A 76 -17.71 -8.29 10.27
CA PHE A 76 -17.67 -7.30 9.20
C PHE A 76 -18.79 -7.46 8.16
N SER A 77 -19.77 -8.33 8.42
CA SER A 77 -20.92 -8.57 7.54
C SER A 77 -21.72 -7.30 7.18
N GLY A 78 -21.65 -6.25 8.01
CA GLY A 78 -22.26 -4.94 7.75
C GLY A 78 -21.42 -3.96 6.92
N CYS A 79 -20.24 -4.36 6.46
CA CYS A 79 -19.33 -3.53 5.66
C CYS A 79 -19.48 -3.85 4.16
N ASP A 80 -19.57 -2.80 3.35
CA ASP A 80 -19.53 -2.95 1.88
C ASP A 80 -18.13 -3.28 1.37
N ILE A 81 -17.10 -2.79 2.07
CA ILE A 81 -15.69 -2.94 1.71
C ILE A 81 -14.88 -3.12 3.00
N ILE A 82 -13.92 -4.05 3.00
CA ILE A 82 -13.02 -4.28 4.14
C ILE A 82 -11.58 -3.97 3.72
N PHE A 83 -10.98 -2.96 4.35
CA PHE A 83 -9.58 -2.61 4.19
C PHE A 83 -8.72 -3.41 5.16
N SER A 84 -7.78 -4.19 4.65
CA SER A 84 -6.76 -4.84 5.48
C SER A 84 -5.53 -3.93 5.53
N GLY A 85 -5.18 -3.45 6.72
CA GLY A 85 -3.93 -2.73 6.96
C GLY A 85 -3.01 -3.60 7.81
N LEU A 86 -1.86 -4.00 7.27
CA LEU A 86 -0.82 -4.65 8.05
C LEU A 86 0.09 -3.59 8.67
N ASP A 87 0.59 -3.93 9.85
CA ASP A 87 1.27 -3.02 10.77
C ASP A 87 2.69 -2.67 10.32
N SER A 88 3.07 -1.40 10.51
CA SER A 88 4.41 -0.84 10.26
C SER A 88 5.29 -0.77 11.52
N ASP A 89 4.75 -1.05 12.71
CA ASP A 89 5.37 -0.80 14.02
C ASP A 89 6.07 -2.03 14.63
N ILE A 90 6.04 -3.18 13.96
CA ILE A 90 7.04 -4.22 14.25
C ILE A 90 8.31 -3.72 13.52
N ALA A 91 9.18 -3.01 14.23
CA ALA A 91 10.45 -2.48 13.75
C ALA A 91 11.57 -2.76 14.77
N GLY A 92 11.59 -3.98 15.30
CA GLY A 92 12.77 -4.63 15.86
C GLY A 92 13.01 -5.95 15.12
N HIS A 93 14.07 -6.04 14.32
CA HIS A 93 14.53 -7.25 13.60
C HIS A 93 13.49 -7.93 12.68
N THR A 94 12.81 -7.15 11.85
CA THR A 94 11.39 -7.40 11.60
C THR A 94 11.03 -7.84 10.20
N GLY A 95 10.11 -8.82 10.09
CA GLY A 95 9.58 -9.41 8.86
C GLY A 95 8.88 -8.48 7.88
N GLU A 96 9.22 -7.18 7.83
CA GLU A 96 8.98 -6.33 6.66
C GLU A 96 9.73 -6.87 5.44
N GLU A 97 10.93 -7.42 5.64
CA GLU A 97 11.67 -8.13 4.60
C GLU A 97 10.89 -9.37 4.14
N ASP A 98 10.50 -10.24 5.08
CA ASP A 98 9.64 -11.40 4.78
C ASP A 98 8.34 -11.00 4.07
N LYS A 99 7.70 -9.89 4.47
CA LYS A 99 6.48 -9.39 3.81
C LYS A 99 6.78 -8.95 2.38
N ILE A 100 7.81 -8.15 2.15
CA ILE A 100 8.17 -7.70 0.80
C ILE A 100 8.48 -8.90 -0.10
N GLU A 101 9.16 -9.92 0.45
CA GLU A 101 9.52 -11.13 -0.28
C GLU A 101 8.30 -11.98 -0.66
N ASN A 102 7.31 -12.10 0.23
CA ASN A 102 6.14 -12.95 0.02
C ASN A 102 4.95 -12.20 -0.65
N GLU A 103 4.57 -11.02 -0.14
CA GLU A 103 3.39 -10.27 -0.61
C GLU A 103 3.55 -9.82 -2.08
N ALA A 104 4.78 -9.53 -2.52
CA ALA A 104 5.02 -9.16 -3.91
C ALA A 104 4.73 -10.31 -4.90
N GLN A 105 4.91 -11.58 -4.48
CA GLN A 105 4.57 -12.73 -5.31
C GLN A 105 3.05 -12.87 -5.49
N GLU A 106 2.27 -12.57 -4.46
CA GLU A 106 0.80 -12.57 -4.52
C GLU A 106 0.28 -11.38 -5.33
N ILE A 107 0.78 -10.16 -5.07
CA ILE A 107 0.36 -8.92 -5.76
C ILE A 107 0.64 -8.99 -7.27
N LEU A 108 1.79 -9.54 -7.66
CA LEU A 108 2.18 -9.72 -9.07
C LEU A 108 1.69 -11.05 -9.65
N GLY A 109 0.94 -11.84 -8.88
CA GLY A 109 0.33 -13.08 -9.31
C GLY A 109 -0.88 -12.85 -10.22
N SER A 110 -1.66 -13.91 -10.41
CA SER A 110 -2.90 -13.89 -11.18
C SER A 110 -4.06 -14.47 -10.37
N ILE A 111 -5.29 -14.14 -10.75
CA ILE A 111 -6.48 -14.79 -10.20
C ILE A 111 -6.84 -15.98 -11.10
N ASN A 112 -7.25 -17.10 -10.51
CA ASN A 112 -7.73 -18.25 -11.27
C ASN A 112 -9.05 -17.94 -12.03
N GLU A 113 -9.40 -18.77 -13.02
CA GLU A 113 -10.58 -18.53 -13.87
C GLU A 113 -11.92 -18.48 -13.11
N ALA A 114 -12.00 -19.12 -11.93
CA ALA A 114 -13.20 -19.21 -11.09
C ALA A 114 -13.26 -18.14 -9.96
N PRO A 115 -12.61 -16.99 -10.14
CA PRO A 115 -12.03 -16.09 -9.11
C PRO A 115 -12.16 -16.51 -7.62
N THR A 116 -11.63 -17.68 -7.29
CA THR A 116 -11.65 -18.25 -5.93
C THR A 116 -10.30 -18.28 -5.25
N ALA A 117 -9.20 -18.13 -5.99
CA ALA A 117 -7.85 -18.17 -5.46
C ALA A 117 -6.88 -17.31 -6.28
N VAL A 118 -5.82 -16.85 -5.63
CA VAL A 118 -4.66 -16.19 -6.26
C VAL A 118 -3.59 -17.23 -6.53
N THR A 119 -3.02 -17.19 -7.74
CA THR A 119 -1.83 -17.94 -8.12
C THR A 119 -0.63 -17.01 -8.02
N GLU A 120 0.26 -17.28 -7.08
CA GLU A 120 1.46 -16.47 -6.83
C GLU A 120 2.48 -16.57 -7.97
N GLN A 121 3.26 -15.50 -8.17
CA GLN A 121 4.37 -15.47 -9.12
C GLN A 121 5.62 -16.16 -8.54
N SER A 122 5.57 -17.48 -8.39
CA SER A 122 6.59 -18.30 -7.72
C SER A 122 8.01 -18.22 -8.30
N ALA A 123 8.17 -17.79 -9.56
CA ALA A 123 9.48 -17.58 -10.18
C ALA A 123 10.15 -16.26 -9.74
N LEU A 124 9.41 -15.34 -9.10
CA LEU A 124 9.93 -14.06 -8.64
C LEU A 124 10.67 -14.25 -7.33
N LYS A 125 12.01 -14.23 -7.40
CA LYS A 125 12.88 -14.24 -6.22
C LYS A 125 13.18 -12.81 -5.80
N ILE A 126 12.90 -12.49 -4.54
CA ILE A 126 13.16 -11.18 -3.94
C ILE A 126 14.10 -11.40 -2.77
N SER A 127 15.03 -10.46 -2.60
CA SER A 127 15.80 -10.31 -1.38
C SER A 127 15.62 -8.87 -0.94
N ALA A 128 15.12 -8.67 0.27
CA ALA A 128 14.83 -7.35 0.81
C ALA A 128 15.77 -7.01 1.98
N ALA A 129 16.11 -5.72 2.09
CA ALA A 129 16.78 -5.16 3.26
C ALA A 129 16.07 -3.85 3.63
N CYS A 130 15.49 -3.79 4.83
CA CYS A 130 14.64 -2.68 5.24
C CYS A 130 15.33 -1.78 6.29
N ASN A 131 15.47 -0.49 5.98
CA ASN A 131 16.17 0.47 6.83
C ASN A 131 15.24 1.61 7.26
N ARG A 132 15.24 1.95 8.55
CA ARG A 132 14.55 3.13 9.08
C ARG A 132 15.49 4.33 9.05
N VAL A 133 15.06 5.42 8.42
CA VAL A 133 15.80 6.69 8.32
C VAL A 133 14.97 7.84 8.92
N PRO A 134 15.59 8.94 9.40
CA PRO A 134 14.88 10.08 10.00
C PRO A 134 14.20 10.96 8.93
N VAL A 135 13.26 10.37 8.18
CA VAL A 135 12.40 11.04 7.21
C VAL A 135 10.96 11.00 7.74
N LEU A 136 10.28 12.15 7.75
CA LEU A 136 8.92 12.27 8.29
C LEU A 136 7.89 11.48 7.47
N ASP A 137 7.90 11.66 6.15
CA ASP A 137 7.02 10.97 5.21
C ASP A 137 7.75 10.74 3.88
N GLY A 138 7.57 9.54 3.32
CA GLY A 138 8.14 9.11 2.05
C GLY A 138 9.07 7.91 2.24
N HIS A 139 8.77 6.81 1.55
CA HIS A 139 9.64 5.63 1.52
C HIS A 139 10.45 5.68 0.24
N THR A 140 11.75 5.39 0.33
CA THR A 140 12.61 5.24 -0.84
C THR A 140 12.99 3.77 -0.99
N ALA A 141 12.85 3.25 -2.21
CA ALA A 141 13.27 1.90 -2.56
C ALA A 141 14.37 1.97 -3.62
N CYS A 142 15.51 1.35 -3.32
CA CYS A 142 16.59 1.11 -4.28
C CYS A 142 16.42 -0.31 -4.83
N VAL A 143 16.04 -0.44 -6.10
CA VAL A 143 15.63 -1.73 -6.68
C VAL A 143 16.60 -2.13 -7.79
N SER A 144 17.10 -3.37 -7.70
CA SER A 144 17.88 -4.00 -8.75
C SER A 144 17.11 -5.17 -9.35
N LEU A 145 16.98 -5.20 -10.68
CA LEU A 145 16.12 -6.14 -11.38
C LEU A 145 16.93 -7.01 -12.36
N ARG A 146 16.62 -8.31 -12.41
CA ARG A 146 17.04 -9.21 -13.50
C ARG A 146 15.81 -9.76 -14.21
N VAL A 147 15.69 -9.47 -15.50
CA VAL A 147 14.57 -9.94 -16.34
C VAL A 147 14.89 -11.32 -16.91
N VAL A 148 13.88 -12.21 -16.95
CA VAL A 148 14.01 -13.58 -17.50
C VAL A 148 14.32 -13.55 -19.00
N LYS A 149 13.55 -12.77 -19.78
CA LYS A 149 13.74 -12.67 -21.23
C LYS A 149 15.05 -11.95 -21.56
N ARG A 150 15.84 -12.54 -22.45
CA ARG A 150 17.13 -12.00 -22.93
C ARG A 150 17.03 -11.59 -24.41
N PRO A 151 17.71 -10.50 -24.83
CA PRO A 151 18.45 -9.54 -24.00
C PRO A 151 17.52 -8.67 -23.13
N PRO A 152 18.03 -8.08 -22.03
CA PRO A 152 17.24 -7.20 -21.18
C PRO A 152 16.86 -5.92 -21.96
N PRO A 153 15.75 -5.26 -21.59
CA PRO A 153 15.36 -4.00 -22.22
C PRO A 153 16.38 -2.90 -21.94
N SER A 154 16.50 -1.95 -22.87
CA SER A 154 17.32 -0.75 -22.65
C SER A 154 16.69 0.14 -21.58
N THR A 155 17.50 0.97 -20.93
CA THR A 155 17.05 1.95 -19.93
C THR A 155 15.96 2.87 -20.46
N GLN A 156 16.08 3.32 -21.71
CA GLN A 156 15.06 4.13 -22.39
C GLN A 156 13.72 3.40 -22.52
N LYS A 157 13.73 2.12 -22.93
CA LYS A 157 12.51 1.31 -23.03
C LYS A 157 11.85 1.11 -21.67
N VAL A 158 12.64 0.95 -20.61
CA VAL A 158 12.13 0.83 -19.24
C VAL A 158 11.48 2.13 -18.79
N LYS A 159 12.16 3.27 -18.96
CA LYS A 159 11.60 4.60 -18.63
C LYS A 159 10.30 4.86 -19.39
N GLN A 160 10.26 4.52 -20.67
CA GLN A 160 9.05 4.65 -21.49
C GLN A 160 7.91 3.76 -20.97
N ALA A 161 8.17 2.47 -20.71
CA ALA A 161 7.17 1.55 -20.19
C ALA A 161 6.59 2.00 -18.84
N LEU A 162 7.41 2.59 -17.97
CA LEU A 162 6.96 3.16 -16.70
C LEU A 162 6.06 4.39 -16.91
N ARG A 163 6.40 5.27 -17.86
CA ARG A 163 5.59 6.46 -18.19
C ARG A 163 4.24 6.13 -18.82
N GLU A 164 4.24 5.12 -19.69
CA GLU A 164 3.04 4.70 -20.44
C GLU A 164 2.13 3.78 -19.62
N TYR A 165 2.53 3.39 -18.41
CA TYR A 165 1.74 2.51 -17.56
C TYR A 165 0.47 3.22 -17.06
N ILE A 166 -0.69 2.64 -17.40
CA ILE A 166 -2.01 3.08 -16.97
C ILE A 166 -2.61 1.98 -16.07
N SER A 167 -2.94 2.35 -14.83
CA SER A 167 -3.55 1.41 -13.88
C SER A 167 -4.99 1.08 -14.24
N GLU A 168 -5.43 -0.14 -13.94
CA GLU A 168 -6.83 -0.55 -14.11
C GLU A 168 -7.79 0.33 -13.30
N ALA A 169 -7.40 0.76 -12.10
CA ALA A 169 -8.19 1.67 -11.28
C ALA A 169 -8.45 3.01 -11.99
N TRP A 170 -7.46 3.53 -12.74
CA TRP A 170 -7.64 4.75 -13.52
C TRP A 170 -8.60 4.53 -14.69
N LYS A 171 -8.48 3.39 -15.39
CA LYS A 171 -9.40 3.01 -16.49
C LYS A 171 -10.85 2.90 -16.02
N LEU A 172 -11.06 2.45 -14.78
CA LEU A 172 -12.37 2.36 -14.13
C LEU A 172 -12.91 3.72 -13.67
N GLY A 173 -12.16 4.82 -13.83
CA GLY A 173 -12.58 6.16 -13.44
C GLY A 173 -12.65 6.38 -11.93
N CYS A 174 -11.85 5.64 -11.14
CA CYS A 174 -11.82 5.82 -9.69
C CYS A 174 -11.40 7.26 -9.32
N PRO A 175 -12.16 7.98 -8.48
CA PRO A 175 -11.99 9.43 -8.29
C PRO A 175 -10.69 9.86 -7.61
N SER A 176 -9.99 8.94 -6.95
CA SER A 176 -8.74 9.21 -6.25
C SER A 176 -7.49 8.75 -7.02
N THR A 177 -7.63 8.25 -8.26
CA THR A 177 -6.46 7.86 -9.05
C THR A 177 -5.71 9.09 -9.56
N SER A 178 -4.43 8.88 -9.86
CA SER A 178 -3.59 9.87 -10.53
C SER A 178 -3.59 9.59 -12.03
N ASP A 179 -3.51 10.65 -12.84
CA ASP A 179 -3.33 10.55 -14.30
C ASP A 179 -2.05 9.81 -14.66
N ASN A 180 -1.00 10.00 -13.86
CA ASN A 180 0.26 9.27 -13.97
C ASN A 180 0.37 8.32 -12.78
N ALA A 181 0.28 7.01 -13.04
CA ALA A 181 0.50 6.00 -12.01
C ALA A 181 1.97 5.96 -11.57
N ILE A 182 2.91 6.17 -12.50
CA ILE A 182 4.35 6.20 -12.20
C ILE A 182 4.96 7.45 -12.83
N VAL A 183 5.73 8.21 -12.05
CA VAL A 183 6.46 9.39 -12.52
C VAL A 183 7.94 9.04 -12.63
N ALA A 184 8.43 8.87 -13.86
CA ALA A 184 9.84 8.61 -14.13
C ALA A 184 10.61 9.94 -14.26
N LEU A 185 11.33 10.32 -13.20
CA LEU A 185 12.19 11.50 -13.15
C LEU A 185 13.50 11.25 -13.93
N GLU A 186 14.08 12.31 -14.49
CA GLU A 186 15.28 12.22 -15.34
C GLU A 186 16.54 12.71 -14.64
N GLU A 187 16.39 13.50 -13.58
CA GLU A 187 17.49 14.09 -12.83
C GLU A 187 18.20 13.04 -11.97
N ASP A 188 19.53 13.06 -11.97
CA ASP A 188 20.36 12.05 -11.32
C ASP A 188 20.20 11.99 -9.79
N ASP A 189 19.88 13.12 -9.15
CA ASP A 189 19.70 13.25 -7.71
C ASP A 189 18.24 13.06 -7.27
N ARG A 190 17.40 12.58 -8.18
CA ARG A 190 15.99 12.33 -7.96
C ARG A 190 15.69 10.85 -8.08
N PRO A 191 14.64 10.38 -7.40
CA PRO A 191 13.73 11.13 -6.51
C PRO A 191 14.21 11.30 -5.04
N GLN A 192 13.70 12.32 -4.34
CA GLN A 192 13.96 12.65 -2.93
C GLN A 192 12.64 12.74 -2.13
N PRO A 193 12.49 12.07 -0.97
CA PRO A 193 11.23 12.02 -0.21
C PRO A 193 10.59 13.40 0.04
N ARG A 194 11.38 14.38 0.47
CA ARG A 194 10.87 15.72 0.80
C ARG A 194 10.39 16.51 -0.42
N LEU A 195 11.01 16.29 -1.58
CA LEU A 195 10.71 17.03 -2.81
C LEU A 195 9.60 16.36 -3.63
N ASP A 196 9.51 15.03 -3.55
CA ASP A 196 8.73 14.22 -4.50
C ASP A 196 7.50 13.54 -3.93
N ARG A 197 7.34 13.47 -2.61
CA ARG A 197 6.23 12.73 -1.97
C ARG A 197 4.82 13.19 -2.38
N ASP A 198 4.70 14.40 -2.92
CA ASP A 198 3.43 15.04 -3.30
C ASP A 198 3.30 15.24 -4.83
N THR A 199 4.13 14.55 -5.64
CA THR A 199 4.20 14.74 -7.10
C THR A 199 2.94 14.30 -7.85
N THR A 200 2.22 13.30 -7.35
CA THR A 200 0.94 12.84 -7.91
C THR A 200 -0.21 13.34 -7.06
N ARG A 201 -1.28 13.85 -7.70
CA ARG A 201 -2.50 14.20 -6.97
C ARG A 201 -3.10 12.92 -6.41
N HIS A 202 -3.35 12.94 -5.10
CA HIS A 202 -3.84 11.85 -4.27
C HIS A 202 -2.78 10.82 -3.87
N HIS A 203 -2.76 10.54 -2.57
CA HIS A 203 -1.71 9.90 -1.76
C HIS A 203 -1.37 8.43 -2.08
N ILE A 204 -1.53 7.98 -3.33
CA ILE A 204 -1.56 6.55 -3.65
C ILE A 204 -0.15 5.94 -3.77
N ILE A 205 0.89 6.71 -4.09
CA ILE A 205 2.25 6.18 -4.10
C ILE A 205 3.22 7.15 -3.43
N ARG A 206 3.50 6.89 -2.15
CA ARG A 206 4.56 7.55 -1.37
C ARG A 206 5.93 6.86 -1.51
N THR A 207 6.00 5.87 -2.39
CA THR A 207 7.22 5.09 -2.65
C THR A 207 7.95 5.68 -3.83
N VAL A 208 9.11 6.18 -3.49
CA VAL A 208 10.06 6.85 -4.34
C VAL A 208 11.02 5.76 -4.86
N ILE A 209 10.89 5.35 -6.13
CA ILE A 209 11.63 4.21 -6.69
C ILE A 209 12.80 4.71 -7.53
N SER A 210 14.03 4.31 -7.16
CA SER A 210 15.19 4.32 -8.05
C SER A 210 15.48 2.88 -8.48
N ALA A 211 15.43 2.61 -9.79
CA ALA A 211 15.55 1.25 -10.33
C ALA A 211 16.75 1.14 -11.28
N ALA A 212 17.63 0.18 -11.00
CA ALA A 212 18.71 -0.24 -11.89
C ALA A 212 18.35 -1.58 -12.54
N VAL A 213 18.31 -1.64 -13.87
CA VAL A 213 18.19 -2.92 -14.59
C VAL A 213 19.58 -3.49 -14.80
N ILE A 214 19.88 -4.58 -14.09
CA ILE A 214 21.18 -5.23 -14.20
C ILE A 214 21.19 -6.05 -15.48
N GLY A 215 21.79 -5.48 -16.54
CA GLY A 215 22.29 -6.27 -17.65
C GLY A 215 23.46 -7.10 -17.15
N ALA A 216 23.40 -8.43 -17.25
CA ALA A 216 24.56 -9.26 -17.04
C ALA A 216 25.68 -8.84 -18.02
N ALA A 217 26.57 -7.96 -17.57
CA ALA A 217 27.94 -7.92 -18.03
C ALA A 217 28.67 -9.09 -17.36
N GLY A 218 29.67 -9.61 -18.06
CA GLY A 218 30.27 -10.93 -17.84
C GLY A 218 30.77 -11.24 -16.43
N SER A 219 30.91 -12.55 -16.22
CA SER A 219 31.72 -13.26 -15.25
C SER A 219 32.73 -12.42 -14.45
N VAL A 220 32.66 -12.53 -13.11
CA VAL A 220 33.83 -12.65 -12.24
C VAL A 220 33.50 -13.69 -11.18
#